data_AF-A0A849ESJ1-F1
#
_entry.id   AF-A0A849ESJ1-F1
#
_cell.length_a   1.000
_cell.length_b   1.000
_cell.length_c   1.000
_cell.angle_alpha   90.00
_cell.angle_beta   90.00
_cell.angle_gamma   90.00
#
_symmetry.space_group_name_H-M   'P 1'
#
loop_
_entity.id
_entity.type
_entity.pdbx_description
1 polymer ?
#
loop_
_entity_poly.entity_id
_entity_poly.type
_entity_poly.pdbx_seq_one_letter_code
_entity_poly.pdbx_strand_id
1 'polypeptide(L)' 'MNPFLATLRERHLQGEIGGMTAVCSAHPDVLRVAMRTALETGHALLVEATVNQVNPHGGYTGMTPAAFARQVGEMGR' A
#
# COMPACT_ATOMS: atom_id res chain seq x y z
N MET A 1 -6.86 8.30 12.04
CA MET A 1 -5.73 7.34 11.98
C MET A 1 -6.29 5.98 11.62
N ASN A 2 -5.68 5.21 10.70
CA ASN A 2 -6.17 3.86 10.39
C ASN A 2 -6.00 2.98 11.64
N PRO A 3 -7.07 2.43 12.24
CA PRO A 3 -7.01 1.66 13.49
C PRO A 3 -6.09 0.44 13.36
N PHE A 4 -5.96 -0.14 12.16
CA PHE A 4 -5.08 -1.26 11.90
C PHE A 4 -3.61 -0.95 12.24
N LEU A 5 -3.10 0.19 11.78
CA LEU A 5 -1.68 0.56 11.98
C LEU A 5 -1.39 0.87 13.44
N ALA A 6 -2.36 1.43 14.17
CA ALA A 6 -2.23 1.68 15.60
C ALA A 6 -2.10 0.35 16.38
N THR A 7 -2.99 -0.61 16.11
CA THR A 7 -2.94 -1.95 16.73
C THR A 7 -1.67 -2.71 16.35
N LEU A 8 -1.22 -2.64 15.09
CA LEU A 8 0.02 -3.28 14.67
C LEU A 8 1.23 -2.73 15.46
N ARG A 9 1.29 -1.41 15.64
CA ARG A 9 2.34 -0.77 16.45
C ARG A 9 2.29 -1.23 17.90
N GLU A 10 1.10 -1.27 18.51
CA GLU A 10 0.93 -1.70 19.90
C GLU A 10 1.44 -3.14 20.12
N ARG A 11 1.02 -4.07 19.26
CA ARG A 11 1.46 -5.48 19.31
C ARG A 11 2.98 -5.60 19.15
N HIS A 12 3.57 -4.86 18.21
CA HIS A 12 5.02 -4.83 18.02
C HIS A 12 5.75 -4.32 19.28
N LEU A 13 5.26 -3.26 19.91
CA LEU A 13 5.83 -2.71 21.15
C LEU A 13 5.69 -3.67 22.35
N GLN A 14 4.73 -4.61 22.32
CA GLN A 14 4.61 -5.68 23.30
C GLN A 14 5.51 -6.90 23.01
N GLY A 15 6.33 -6.84 21.96
CA GLY A 15 7.27 -7.89 21.59
C GLY A 15 6.65 -9.03 20.77
N GLU A 16 5.42 -8.86 20.27
CA GLU A 16 4.84 -9.83 19.34
C GLU A 16 5.61 -9.83 18.01
N ILE A 17 5.94 -11.03 17.52
CA ILE A 17 6.58 -11.21 16.21
C ILE A 17 5.53 -11.01 15.12
N GLY A 18 5.75 -10.03 14.25
CA GLY A 18 4.85 -9.72 13.15
C GLY A 18 5.23 -8.42 12.46
N GLY A 19 4.45 -8.05 11.45
CA GLY A 19 4.67 -6.85 10.66
C GLY A 19 3.63 -6.69 9.57
N MET A 20 3.87 -5.71 8.70
CA MET A 20 3.07 -5.45 7.52
C MET A 20 3.99 -5.29 6.32
N THR A 21 3.58 -5.85 5.19
CA THR A 21 4.31 -5.67 3.94
C THR A 21 3.91 -4.34 3.30
N ALA A 22 4.90 -3.47 3.07
CA ALA A 22 4.75 -2.25 2.29
C ALA A 22 5.27 -2.47 0.87
N VAL A 23 4.40 -2.32 -0.12
CA VAL A 23 4.73 -2.46 -1.54
C VAL A 23 4.88 -1.08 -2.17
N CYS A 24 6.12 -0.68 -2.44
CA CYS A 24 6.48 0.64 -2.95
C CYS A 24 6.63 0.64 -4.48
N SER A 25 5.60 0.19 -5.20
CA SER A 25 5.61 0.09 -6.67
C SER A 25 4.39 0.72 -7.30
N ALA A 26 4.60 1.42 -8.42
CA ALA A 26 3.52 1.92 -9.26
C ALA A 26 3.20 0.99 -10.44
N HIS A 27 3.93 -0.13 -10.59
CA HIS A 27 3.72 -1.05 -11.70
C HIS A 27 2.42 -1.85 -11.50
N PRO A 28 1.45 -1.81 -12.44
CA PRO A 28 0.15 -2.46 -12.27
C PRO A 28 0.24 -3.95 -11.92
N ASP A 29 1.13 -4.70 -12.55
CA ASP A 29 1.26 -6.14 -12.28
C ASP A 29 1.82 -6.44 -10.89
N VAL A 30 2.74 -5.61 -10.38
CA VAL A 30 3.25 -5.76 -9.02
C VAL A 30 2.12 -5.51 -8.01
N LEU A 31 1.31 -4.48 -8.25
CA LEU A 31 0.16 -4.17 -7.40
C LEU A 31 -0.88 -5.28 -7.41
N ARG A 32 -1.22 -5.83 -8.59
CA ARG A 32 -2.18 -6.95 -8.70
C ARG A 32 -1.69 -8.20 -7.98
N VAL A 33 -0.41 -8.55 -8.15
CA VAL A 33 0.17 -9.70 -7.45
C VAL A 33 0.18 -9.45 -5.95
N ALA A 34 0.57 -8.27 -5.49
CA ALA A 34 0.53 -7.92 -4.08
C ALA A 34 -0.88 -8.01 -3.48
N MET A 35 -1.90 -7.52 -4.18
CA MET A 35 -3.30 -7.62 -3.77
C MET A 35 -3.76 -9.09 -3.68
N ARG A 36 -3.47 -9.88 -4.71
CA ARG A 36 -3.79 -11.32 -4.70
C ARG A 36 -3.12 -12.04 -3.54
N THR A 37 -1.82 -11.81 -3.32
CA THR A 37 -1.07 -12.42 -2.21
C THR A 37 -1.66 -12.01 -0.85
N ALA A 38 -2.05 -10.75 -0.67
CA ALA A 38 -2.67 -10.27 0.55
C ALA A 38 -4.01 -10.98 0.83
N LEU A 39 -4.84 -11.16 -0.21
CA LEU A 39 -6.10 -11.90 -0.13
C LEU A 39 -5.87 -13.38 0.20
N GLU A 40 -4.96 -14.05 -0.51
CA GLU A 40 -4.65 -15.48 -0.32
C GLU A 40 -4.08 -15.78 1.07
N THR A 41 -3.31 -14.84 1.64
CA THR A 41 -2.68 -15.01 2.96
C THR A 41 -3.49 -14.41 4.11
N GLY A 42 -4.62 -13.75 3.83
CA GLY A 42 -5.43 -13.09 4.85
C GLY A 42 -4.74 -11.91 5.53
N HIS A 43 -3.76 -11.28 4.88
CA HIS A 43 -3.01 -10.15 5.43
C HIS A 43 -3.46 -8.82 4.80
N ALA A 44 -3.31 -7.74 5.56
CA ALA A 44 -3.49 -6.40 5.02
C ALA A 44 -2.29 -5.98 4.15
N LEU A 45 -2.56 -5.21 3.09
CA LEU A 45 -1.56 -4.67 2.17
C LEU A 45 -1.40 -3.16 2.38
N LEU A 46 -0.15 -2.71 2.54
CA LEU A 46 0.21 -1.29 2.47
C LEU A 46 0.83 -1.00 1.09
N VAL A 47 0.27 -0.04 0.37
CA VAL A 47 0.80 0.45 -0.91
C VAL A 47 1.32 1.86 -0.71
N GLU A 48 2.55 2.10 -1.12
CA GLU A 48 3.21 3.40 -1.01
C GLU A 48 3.73 3.89 -2.36
N ALA A 49 3.80 5.22 -2.51
CA ALA A 49 4.43 5.86 -3.64
C ALA A 49 5.36 6.98 -3.15
N THR A 50 6.51 7.11 -3.81
CA THR A 50 7.47 8.18 -3.55
C THR A 50 7.09 9.48 -4.29
N VAL A 51 7.65 10.62 -3.87
CA VAL A 51 7.43 11.91 -4.54
C VAL A 51 7.88 11.93 -6.00
N ASN A 52 8.88 11.12 -6.36
CA ASN A 52 9.33 10.99 -7.74
C ASN A 52 8.32 10.19 -8.58
N GLN A 53 7.65 9.20 -7.98
CA GLN A 53 6.59 8.44 -8.63
C GLN A 53 5.32 9.27 -8.80
N VAL A 54 4.82 9.83 -7.71
CA VAL A 54 3.50 10.44 -7.60
C VAL A 54 3.63 11.77 -6.86
N ASN A 55 3.19 12.86 -7.49
CA ASN A 55 3.18 14.19 -6.88
C ASN A 55 2.12 15.08 -7.56
N PRO A 56 1.87 16.32 -7.09
CA PRO A 56 0.86 17.20 -7.69
C PRO A 56 1.07 17.51 -9.18
N HIS A 57 2.30 17.34 -9.70
CA HIS A 57 2.66 17.52 -11.11
C HIS A 57 2.70 16.21 -11.91
N GLY A 58 2.38 15.07 -11.27
CA GLY A 58 2.33 13.75 -11.91
C GLY A 58 3.53 12.84 -11.61
N GLY A 59 4.65 13.38 -11.14
CA GLY A 59 5.90 12.60 -11.07
C GLY A 59 6.26 11.95 -12.41
N TYR A 60 7.04 10.86 -12.39
CA TYR A 60 7.34 10.11 -13.62
C TYR A 60 6.19 9.20 -14.06
N THR A 61 5.20 8.96 -13.19
CA THR A 61 4.04 8.11 -13.52
C THR A 61 2.93 8.87 -14.24
N GLY A 62 2.99 10.21 -14.24
CA GLY A 62 1.90 11.07 -14.72
C GLY A 62 0.70 11.15 -13.75
N MET A 63 0.83 10.67 -12.51
CA MET A 63 -0.28 10.57 -11.55
C MET A 63 -0.15 11.57 -10.40
N THR A 64 -1.28 12.22 -10.09
CA THR A 64 -1.46 12.92 -8.81
C THR A 64 -1.74 11.91 -7.69
N PRO A 65 -1.56 12.29 -6.41
CA PRO A 65 -1.88 11.41 -5.28
C PRO A 65 -3.32 10.87 -5.32
N ALA A 66 -4.30 11.72 -5.67
CA ALA A 66 -5.69 11.32 -5.80
C ALA A 66 -5.92 10.33 -6.95
N ALA A 67 -5.25 10.53 -8.09
CA ALA A 67 -5.35 9.62 -9.23
C ALA A 67 -4.75 8.24 -8.91
N PHE A 68 -3.57 8.21 -8.28
CA PHE A 68 -2.92 6.98 -7.87
C PHE A 68 -3.77 6.20 -6.85
N ALA A 69 -4.27 6.87 -5.80
CA ALA A 69 -5.13 6.24 -4.80
C ALA A 69 -6.43 5.68 -5.40
N ARG A 70 -7.06 6.40 -6.34
CA ARG A 70 -8.25 5.92 -7.06
C ARG A 70 -7.95 4.67 -7.88
N GLN A 71 -6.86 4.68 -8.66
CA GLN A 71 -6.47 3.53 -9.47
C GLN A 71 -6.19 2.30 -8.61
N VAL A 72 -5.45 2.44 -7.50
CA VAL A 72 -5.20 1.34 -6.57
C VAL A 72 -6.51 0.80 -5.98
N GLY A 73 -7.43 1.70 -5.59
CA GLY A 73 -8.75 1.31 -5.08
C GLY A 73 -9.66 0.66 -6.13
N GLU A 74 -9.48 0.99 -7.42
CA GLU A 74 -10.17 0.34 -8.54
C GLU A 74 -9.64 -1.08 -8.80
N MET A 75 -8.34 -1.32 -8.66
CA MET A 75 -7.74 -2.65 -8.82
C MET A 75 -8.13 -3.64 -7.71
N GLY A 76 -8.41 -3.12 -6.51
CA GLY A 76 -8.75 -3.93 -5.34
C GLY A 76 -10.25 -4.25 -5.18
N ARG A 77 -11.10 -3.79 -6.10
CA ARG A 77 -12.52 -4.17 -6.18
C ARG A 77 -12.69 -5.40 -7.06
#